data_AF-I2GJV1-F1
#
_entry.id   AF-I2GJV1-F1
#
_cell.length_a   1.000
_cell.length_b   1.000
_cell.length_c   1.000
_cell.angle_alpha   90.00
_cell.angle_beta   90.00
_cell.angle_gamma   90.00
#
_symmetry.space_group_name_H-M   'P 1'
#
loop_
_entity.id
_entity.type
_entity.pdbx_description
1 polymer ?
#
loop_
_entity_poly.entity_id
_entity_poly.type
_entity_poly.pdbx_seq_one_letter_code
_entity_poly.pdbx_strand_id
1 'polypeptide(L)'
;MTQPVLLLFRLLPVLLLLISAPGMAQVEVTQVRVRQVNSQRIEIIYNIRGNLPGDSVYVRAQNRQGRVLLPGKAYITGDLGLNVIPGPNRRVYWNLLGNGYEVEGDIRATVLVKRTGATSPPPAAVTQSPRPVPVRPEPATTEPARPQATPTTPDTTFQPRQRRAGPGWALLSVVAPGIGNIFVQTPRPVIGFRPMVTVGCYGLMAYGLIQRQQSREQYRLYEQQRNVTEAEPYYDQANQLHQRYYIATRAAAVVWATDVVLTFLRGVRNNRRPAPGVSWHPGWQAGQPTVVLHYSF
;
A
#
# COMPACT_ATOMS: atom_id res chain seq x y z
N MET A 1 22.45 11.49 24.72
CA MET A 1 21.87 11.55 23.36
C MET A 1 22.09 12.93 22.79
N THR A 2 22.69 13.06 21.61
CA THR A 2 22.96 14.37 20.99
C THR A 2 21.66 14.95 20.40
N GLN A 3 21.44 16.27 20.50
CA GLN A 3 20.29 16.99 19.93
C GLN A 3 19.80 16.53 18.54
N PRO A 4 20.66 16.19 17.55
CA PRO A 4 20.20 15.70 16.25
C PRO A 4 19.47 14.34 16.28
N VAL A 5 19.69 13.51 17.31
CA VAL A 5 18.99 12.23 17.48
C VAL A 5 17.56 12.46 17.97
N LEU A 6 17.37 13.46 18.84
CA LEU A 6 16.06 13.83 19.37
C LEU A 6 15.15 14.45 18.29
N LEU A 7 15.75 15.25 17.38
CA LEU A 7 15.04 15.85 16.24
C LEU A 7 14.56 14.80 15.22
N LEU A 8 15.39 13.78 14.92
CA LEU A 8 14.99 12.70 14.01
C LEU A 8 13.86 11.84 14.59
N PHE A 9 13.90 11.56 15.90
CA PHE A 9 12.83 10.82 16.60
C PHE A 9 11.52 11.61 16.67
N ARG A 10 11.58 12.95 16.68
CA ARG A 10 10.39 13.81 16.63
C ARG A 10 9.80 13.96 15.23
N LEU A 11 10.61 13.85 14.18
CA LEU A 11 10.13 13.92 12.79
C LEU A 11 9.59 12.57 12.26
N LEU A 12 10.07 11.44 12.80
CA LEU A 12 9.61 10.11 12.42
C LEU A 12 8.08 9.90 12.56
N PRO A 13 7.42 10.28 13.67
CA PRO A 13 5.97 10.16 13.78
C PRO A 13 5.24 11.09 12.81
N VAL A 14 5.76 12.29 12.53
CA VAL A 14 5.17 13.23 11.56
C VAL A 14 5.25 12.67 10.14
N LEU A 15 6.37 12.05 9.77
CA LEU A 15 6.54 11.39 8.48
C LEU A 15 5.62 10.15 8.36
N LEU A 16 5.48 9.35 9.42
CA LEU A 16 4.53 8.24 9.48
C LEU A 16 3.07 8.71 9.39
N LEU A 17 2.73 9.85 10.02
CA LEU A 17 1.38 10.44 9.98
C LEU A 17 1.04 11.00 8.59
N LEU A 18 2.02 11.50 7.85
CA LEU A 18 1.86 11.95 6.46
C LEU A 18 1.64 10.78 5.48
N ILE A 19 2.15 9.59 5.79
CA ILE A 19 1.95 8.38 4.97
C ILE A 19 0.66 7.64 5.35
N SER A 20 0.20 7.79 6.60
CA SER A 20 -1.01 7.15 7.12
C SER A 20 -2.26 8.01 7.02
N ALA A 21 -2.28 9.06 6.22
CA ALA A 21 -3.53 9.61 5.75
C ALA A 21 -3.96 8.75 4.54
N PRO A 22 -4.80 7.70 4.73
CA PRO A 22 -5.59 7.29 3.60
C PRO A 22 -6.46 8.51 3.33
N GLY A 23 -6.08 9.29 2.31
CA GLY A 23 -7.04 10.01 1.52
C GLY A 23 -7.95 8.95 0.94
N MET A 24 -8.86 8.42 1.77
CA MET A 24 -10.08 7.78 1.35
C MET A 24 -10.74 8.89 0.56
N ALA A 25 -10.40 8.99 -0.72
CA ALA A 25 -11.04 9.89 -1.64
C ALA A 25 -12.46 9.33 -1.76
N GLN A 26 -13.30 9.71 -0.78
CA GLN A 26 -14.69 9.39 -0.81
C GLN A 26 -15.18 10.00 -2.11
N VAL A 27 -15.71 9.15 -3.00
CA VAL A 27 -16.33 9.64 -4.21
C VAL A 27 -17.42 10.61 -3.79
N GLU A 28 -17.25 11.86 -4.17
CA GLU A 28 -18.12 12.96 -3.77
C GLU A 28 -18.75 13.53 -5.02
N VAL A 29 -20.08 13.60 -5.02
CA VAL A 29 -20.85 14.22 -6.10
C VAL A 29 -21.48 15.50 -5.55
N THR A 30 -21.15 16.63 -6.17
CA THR A 30 -21.61 17.96 -5.74
C THR A 30 -22.22 18.75 -6.89
N GLN A 31 -22.94 19.82 -6.55
CA GLN A 31 -23.51 20.78 -7.51
C GLN A 31 -24.38 20.12 -8.60
N VAL A 32 -25.21 19.14 -8.23
CA VAL A 32 -26.17 18.54 -9.15
C VAL A 32 -27.24 19.58 -9.52
N ARG A 33 -27.33 19.91 -10.80
CA ARG A 33 -28.30 20.85 -11.38
C ARG A 33 -29.02 20.19 -12.54
N VAL A 34 -30.32 20.42 -12.64
CA VAL A 34 -31.12 19.95 -13.78
C VAL A 34 -31.50 21.18 -14.60
N ARG A 35 -31.25 21.12 -15.91
CA ARG A 35 -31.66 22.15 -16.87
C ARG A 35 -32.53 21.51 -17.93
N GLN A 36 -33.62 22.16 -18.28
CA GLN A 36 -34.41 21.76 -19.43
C GLN A 36 -33.76 22.33 -20.69
N VAL A 37 -33.39 21.46 -21.62
CA VAL A 37 -32.81 21.88 -22.91
C VAL A 37 -33.93 22.17 -23.91
N ASN A 38 -34.95 21.32 -23.92
CA ASN A 38 -36.20 21.51 -24.67
C ASN A 38 -37.33 20.69 -24.02
N SER A 39 -38.50 20.63 -24.64
CA SER A 39 -39.67 19.88 -24.14
C SER A 39 -39.44 18.36 -23.98
N GLN A 40 -38.44 17.80 -24.66
CA GLN A 40 -38.20 16.36 -24.70
C GLN A 40 -36.94 15.93 -23.94
N ARG A 41 -36.02 16.86 -23.68
CA ARG A 41 -34.67 16.57 -23.19
C ARG A 41 -34.30 17.44 -22.01
N ILE A 42 -33.77 16.80 -20.98
CA ILE A 42 -33.12 17.45 -19.83
C ILE A 42 -31.62 17.19 -19.83
N GLU A 43 -30.88 18.14 -19.29
CA GLU A 43 -29.44 18.11 -19.03
C GLU A 43 -29.22 18.10 -17.51
N ILE A 44 -28.49 17.11 -17.01
CA ILE A 44 -28.08 17.02 -15.61
C ILE A 44 -26.60 17.35 -15.55
N ILE A 45 -26.26 18.42 -14.86
CA ILE A 45 -24.89 18.91 -14.69
C ILE A 45 -24.46 18.61 -13.26
N TYR A 46 -23.28 18.03 -13.07
CA TYR A 46 -22.75 17.72 -11.75
C TYR A 46 -21.23 17.78 -11.71
N ASN A 47 -20.67 17.86 -10.51
CA ASN A 47 -19.24 17.70 -10.28
C ASN A 47 -18.99 16.39 -9.57
N ILE A 48 -17.93 15.67 -9.95
CA ILE A 48 -17.53 14.43 -9.31
C ILE A 48 -16.04 14.45 -8.97
N ARG A 49 -15.71 14.07 -7.74
CA ARG A 49 -14.33 13.95 -7.23
C ARG A 49 -14.12 12.56 -6.67
N GLY A 50 -12.87 12.10 -6.71
CA GLY A 50 -12.48 10.81 -6.12
C GLY A 50 -12.95 9.56 -6.87
N ASN A 51 -13.60 9.70 -8.04
CA ASN A 51 -14.06 8.54 -8.84
C ASN A 51 -12.85 7.74 -9.34
N LEU A 52 -12.85 6.43 -9.11
CA LEU A 52 -11.79 5.53 -9.55
C LEU A 52 -12.16 4.83 -10.86
N PRO A 53 -11.17 4.40 -11.67
CA PRO A 53 -11.42 3.47 -12.76
C PRO A 53 -12.15 2.23 -12.26
N GLY A 54 -13.26 1.86 -12.91
CA GLY A 54 -14.16 0.80 -12.49
C GLY A 54 -15.37 1.26 -11.68
N ASP A 55 -15.36 2.43 -11.04
CA ASP A 55 -16.57 2.96 -10.40
C ASP A 55 -17.63 3.31 -11.46
N SER A 56 -18.90 3.12 -11.11
CA SER A 56 -20.03 3.34 -12.01
C SER A 56 -20.95 4.45 -11.52
N VAL A 57 -21.19 5.44 -12.39
CA VAL A 57 -22.07 6.58 -12.12
C VAL A 57 -23.46 6.31 -12.69
N TYR A 58 -24.48 6.47 -11.86
CA TYR A 58 -25.88 6.30 -12.23
C TYR A 58 -26.68 7.55 -11.89
N VAL A 59 -27.80 7.71 -12.59
CA VAL A 59 -28.75 8.78 -12.32
C VAL A 59 -30.07 8.15 -11.89
N ARG A 60 -30.62 8.64 -10.79
CA ARG A 60 -31.99 8.38 -10.36
C ARG A 60 -32.76 9.69 -10.46
N ALA A 61 -33.95 9.65 -11.05
CA ALA A 61 -34.81 10.83 -11.09
C ALA A 61 -36.16 10.55 -10.47
N GLN A 62 -36.79 11.60 -9.97
CA GLN A 62 -38.12 11.58 -9.39
C GLN A 62 -38.90 12.80 -9.89
N ASN A 63 -40.20 12.62 -10.18
CA ASN A 63 -41.09 13.75 -10.45
C ASN A 63 -41.53 14.43 -9.13
N ARG A 64 -42.28 15.52 -9.23
CA ARG A 64 -42.85 16.25 -8.07
C ARG A 64 -43.71 15.38 -7.15
N GLN A 65 -44.34 14.34 -7.68
CA GLN A 65 -45.15 13.39 -6.91
C GLN A 65 -44.31 12.29 -6.24
N GLY A 66 -42.98 12.32 -6.39
CA GLY A 66 -42.07 11.30 -5.84
C GLY A 66 -42.00 10.01 -6.64
N ARG A 67 -42.68 9.92 -7.79
CA ARG A 67 -42.60 8.76 -8.68
C ARG A 67 -41.18 8.67 -9.26
N VAL A 68 -40.54 7.53 -9.05
CA VAL A 68 -39.21 7.25 -9.60
C VAL A 68 -39.32 7.06 -11.11
N LEU A 69 -38.52 7.83 -11.85
CA LEU A 69 -38.38 7.75 -13.30
C LEU A 69 -37.07 7.00 -13.61
N LEU A 70 -37.15 5.91 -14.38
CA LEU A 70 -35.99 5.08 -14.70
C LEU A 70 -35.50 5.41 -16.12
N PRO A 71 -34.27 5.94 -16.26
CA PRO A 71 -33.73 6.23 -17.58
C PRO A 71 -33.45 4.93 -18.35
N GLY A 72 -34.09 4.76 -19.51
CA GLY A 72 -33.76 3.68 -20.44
C GLY A 72 -32.38 3.91 -21.07
N LYS A 73 -31.59 2.85 -21.23
CA LYS A 73 -30.21 2.92 -21.75
C LYS A 73 -30.10 3.60 -23.13
N ALA A 74 -31.12 3.45 -23.98
CA ALA A 74 -31.17 4.07 -25.31
C ALA A 74 -31.44 5.59 -25.28
N TYR A 75 -31.94 6.12 -24.16
CA TYR A 75 -32.43 7.50 -24.06
C TYR A 75 -31.55 8.39 -23.17
N ILE A 76 -30.50 7.83 -22.57
CA ILE A 76 -29.58 8.53 -21.68
C ILE A 76 -28.15 8.46 -22.23
N THR A 77 -27.47 9.60 -22.29
CA THR A 77 -26.13 9.74 -22.87
C THR A 77 -25.29 10.74 -22.06
N GLY A 78 -23.96 10.71 -22.24
CA GLY A 78 -23.03 11.63 -21.57
C GLY A 78 -22.16 10.94 -20.53
N ASP A 79 -21.76 11.69 -19.51
CA ASP A 79 -20.88 11.25 -18.42
C ASP A 79 -21.64 10.33 -17.43
N LEU A 80 -21.91 9.09 -17.83
CA LEU A 80 -22.55 8.07 -16.99
C LEU A 80 -21.95 6.68 -17.24
N GLY A 81 -22.23 5.74 -16.35
CA GLY A 81 -21.70 4.38 -16.42
C GLY A 81 -20.29 4.28 -15.87
N LEU A 82 -19.49 3.38 -16.45
CA LEU A 82 -18.14 3.07 -15.99
C LEU A 82 -17.13 4.13 -16.45
N ASN A 83 -16.07 4.30 -15.67
CA ASN A 83 -14.89 5.10 -16.04
C ASN A 83 -15.16 6.57 -16.33
N VAL A 84 -16.17 7.16 -15.67
CA VAL A 84 -16.40 8.60 -15.73
C VAL A 84 -15.19 9.33 -15.13
N ILE A 85 -14.60 10.23 -15.92
CA ILE A 85 -13.41 10.97 -15.51
C ILE A 85 -13.81 11.97 -14.40
N PRO A 86 -13.12 12.00 -13.24
CA PRO A 86 -13.32 13.03 -12.23
C PRO A 86 -13.23 14.44 -12.83
N GLY A 87 -14.06 15.38 -12.37
CA GLY A 87 -14.00 16.76 -12.82
C GLY A 87 -15.29 17.55 -12.59
N PRO A 88 -15.22 18.87 -12.82
CA PRO A 88 -16.39 19.72 -12.79
C PRO A 88 -17.21 19.61 -14.09
N ASN A 89 -18.47 20.03 -14.03
CA ASN A 89 -19.36 20.21 -15.18
C ASN A 89 -19.54 18.94 -16.03
N ARG A 90 -19.63 17.77 -15.38
CA ARG A 90 -20.03 16.52 -16.04
C ARG A 90 -21.50 16.61 -16.43
N ARG A 91 -21.83 16.09 -17.60
CA ARG A 91 -23.15 16.29 -18.23
C ARG A 91 -23.77 14.96 -18.60
N VAL A 92 -25.03 14.81 -18.23
CA VAL A 92 -25.89 13.71 -18.67
C VAL A 92 -27.08 14.29 -19.40
N TYR A 93 -27.30 13.83 -20.62
CA TYR A 93 -28.47 14.17 -21.43
C TYR A 93 -29.46 13.03 -21.39
N TRP A 94 -30.71 13.35 -21.09
CA TRP A 94 -31.78 12.36 -21.05
C TRP A 94 -33.00 12.81 -21.84
N ASN A 95 -33.38 11.99 -22.82
CA ASN A 95 -34.62 12.14 -23.60
C ASN A 95 -35.79 11.50 -22.84
N LEU A 96 -36.62 12.33 -22.22
CA LEU A 96 -37.77 11.92 -21.42
C LEU A 96 -38.89 11.37 -22.30
N LEU A 97 -39.23 12.10 -23.37
CA LEU A 97 -40.33 11.72 -24.25
C LEU A 97 -40.03 10.43 -25.01
N GLY A 98 -38.80 10.27 -25.52
CA GLY A 98 -38.36 9.02 -26.14
C GLY A 98 -38.45 7.83 -25.19
N ASN A 99 -38.29 8.06 -23.89
CA ASN A 99 -38.44 7.05 -22.85
C ASN A 99 -39.89 6.87 -22.36
N GLY A 100 -40.88 7.48 -23.02
CA GLY A 100 -42.30 7.38 -22.69
C GLY A 100 -42.74 8.21 -21.47
N TYR A 101 -41.94 9.19 -21.06
CA TYR A 101 -42.30 10.09 -19.96
C TYR A 101 -42.72 11.46 -20.48
N GLU A 102 -43.99 11.78 -20.27
CA GLU A 102 -44.50 13.15 -20.33
C GLU A 102 -44.33 13.76 -18.95
N VAL A 103 -43.44 14.74 -18.82
CA VAL A 103 -43.17 15.35 -17.52
C VAL A 103 -43.76 16.75 -17.48
N GLU A 104 -44.88 16.85 -16.77
CA GLU A 104 -45.43 18.14 -16.34
C GLU A 104 -44.87 18.47 -14.95
N GLY A 105 -44.01 19.49 -14.90
CA GLY A 105 -43.47 20.05 -13.65
C GLY A 105 -42.02 19.67 -13.33
N ASP A 106 -41.64 19.89 -12.08
CA ASP A 106 -40.25 19.81 -11.64
C ASP A 106 -39.74 18.36 -11.54
N ILE A 107 -38.51 18.15 -12.05
CA ILE A 107 -37.78 16.89 -11.94
C ILE A 107 -36.63 17.04 -10.97
N ARG A 108 -36.55 16.14 -10.00
CA ARG A 108 -35.41 16.01 -9.09
C ARG A 108 -34.50 14.89 -9.57
N ALA A 109 -33.25 15.21 -9.89
CA ALA A 109 -32.23 14.22 -10.23
C ALA A 109 -31.23 14.03 -9.08
N THR A 110 -30.89 12.78 -8.80
CA THR A 110 -29.87 12.36 -7.85
C THR A 110 -28.84 11.53 -8.60
N VAL A 111 -27.59 11.97 -8.56
CA VAL A 111 -26.46 11.23 -9.13
C VAL A 111 -25.86 10.33 -8.05
N LEU A 112 -25.73 9.05 -8.36
CA LEU A 112 -25.25 8.00 -7.46
C LEU A 112 -23.98 7.40 -8.04
N VAL A 113 -23.04 7.01 -7.19
CA VAL A 113 -21.84 6.27 -7.61
C VAL A 113 -21.80 4.93 -6.89
N LYS A 114 -21.79 3.85 -7.66
CA LYS A 114 -21.55 2.49 -7.16
C LYS A 114 -20.05 2.23 -7.26
N ARG A 115 -19.42 2.01 -6.12
CA ARG A 115 -17.97 1.75 -6.05
C ARG A 115 -17.66 0.29 -6.35
N THR A 116 -16.64 0.06 -7.16
CA THR A 116 -16.21 -1.30 -7.50
C THR A 116 -15.30 -1.83 -6.40
N GLY A 117 -15.84 -2.76 -5.60
CA GLY A 117 -15.14 -3.37 -4.46
C GLY A 117 -15.64 -2.91 -3.08
N ALA A 118 -16.59 -1.98 -3.01
CA ALA A 118 -17.37 -1.79 -1.78
C ALA A 118 -18.40 -2.93 -1.71
N THR A 119 -18.00 -4.06 -1.14
CA THR A 119 -18.94 -5.10 -0.71
C THR A 119 -19.98 -4.41 0.17
N SER A 120 -21.22 -4.28 -0.31
CA SER A 120 -22.32 -3.85 0.55
C SER A 120 -22.25 -4.69 1.81
N PRO A 121 -22.32 -4.11 3.03
CA PRO A 121 -22.33 -4.92 4.23
C PRO A 121 -23.42 -5.98 4.04
N PRO A 122 -23.09 -7.27 4.13
CA PRO A 122 -24.07 -8.32 3.93
C PRO A 122 -25.25 -8.04 4.86
N PRO A 123 -26.52 -8.13 4.37
CA PRO A 123 -27.69 -7.97 5.23
C PRO A 123 -27.46 -8.89 6.43
N ALA A 124 -27.47 -8.34 7.64
CA ALA A 124 -27.01 -8.98 8.87
C ALA A 124 -27.41 -10.46 8.91
N ALA A 125 -26.46 -11.33 8.53
CA ALA A 125 -26.68 -12.76 8.53
C ALA A 125 -26.54 -13.24 9.97
N VAL A 126 -27.61 -13.86 10.48
CA VAL A 126 -27.69 -14.48 11.80
C VAL A 126 -26.55 -15.48 11.96
N THR A 127 -25.58 -15.16 12.83
CA THR A 127 -24.42 -16.01 13.12
C THR A 127 -24.87 -17.35 13.71
N GLN A 128 -24.66 -18.44 12.98
CA GLN A 128 -24.55 -19.78 13.58
C GLN A 128 -23.07 -20.05 13.86
N SER A 129 -22.73 -20.26 15.14
CA SER A 129 -21.38 -20.54 15.61
C SER A 129 -20.80 -21.83 15.00
N PRO A 130 -19.57 -21.83 14.46
CA PRO A 130 -18.92 -23.05 14.01
C PRO A 130 -18.38 -23.87 15.19
N ARG A 131 -18.56 -25.18 15.10
CA ARG A 131 -18.05 -26.22 16.01
C ARG A 131 -16.52 -26.35 15.89
N PRO A 132 -15.76 -26.53 16.99
CA PRO A 132 -14.31 -26.66 16.94
C PRO A 132 -13.88 -28.04 16.43
N VAL A 133 -12.91 -28.06 15.51
CA VAL A 133 -12.22 -29.29 15.07
C VAL A 133 -10.91 -29.43 15.88
N PRO A 134 -10.56 -30.63 16.40
CA PRO A 134 -9.35 -30.84 17.18
C PRO A 134 -8.09 -30.94 16.31
N VAL A 135 -7.03 -30.25 16.73
CA VAL A 135 -5.70 -30.28 16.10
C VAL A 135 -4.92 -31.51 16.60
N ARG A 136 -4.37 -32.27 15.66
CA ARG A 136 -3.49 -33.43 15.89
C ARG A 136 -2.01 -32.99 15.85
N PRO A 137 -1.16 -33.40 16.80
CA PRO A 137 0.29 -33.15 16.72
C PRO A 137 1.02 -34.29 15.98
N GLU A 138 1.97 -33.93 15.11
CA GLU A 138 2.86 -34.86 14.40
C GLU A 138 4.35 -34.54 14.75
N PRO A 139 5.24 -35.56 14.82
CA PRO A 139 6.38 -35.56 15.73
C PRO A 139 7.73 -35.13 15.13
N ALA A 140 8.69 -35.02 16.04
CA ALA A 140 10.08 -34.62 15.85
C ALA A 140 10.86 -35.48 14.84
N THR A 141 11.75 -34.83 14.08
CA THR A 141 12.80 -35.47 13.29
C THR A 141 14.17 -35.04 13.80
N THR A 142 14.98 -36.05 14.07
CA THR A 142 16.36 -36.11 14.54
C THR A 142 17.35 -35.51 13.53
N GLU A 143 18.33 -34.73 14.00
CA GLU A 143 19.50 -34.31 13.21
C GLU A 143 20.81 -34.89 13.82
N PRO A 144 21.79 -35.34 13.01
CA PRO A 144 22.91 -36.15 13.47
C PRO A 144 24.14 -35.36 13.95
N ALA A 145 24.98 -36.08 14.70
CA ALA A 145 26.24 -35.70 15.34
C ALA A 145 27.20 -34.84 14.50
N ARG A 146 27.76 -33.81 15.15
CA ARG A 146 28.89 -33.01 14.66
C ARG A 146 30.20 -33.38 15.40
N PRO A 147 31.34 -33.54 14.72
CA PRO A 147 32.62 -33.87 15.36
C PRO A 147 33.18 -32.73 16.22
N GLN A 148 33.78 -33.10 17.35
CA GLN A 148 34.59 -32.22 18.21
C GLN A 148 35.86 -31.77 17.48
N ALA A 149 36.12 -30.46 17.47
CA ALA A 149 37.38 -29.88 17.04
C ALA A 149 38.12 -29.28 18.25
N THR A 150 39.42 -29.53 18.28
CA THR A 150 40.44 -29.21 19.29
C THR A 150 40.60 -27.71 19.57
N PRO A 151 40.88 -27.28 20.82
CA PRO A 151 41.18 -25.88 21.11
C PRO A 151 42.59 -25.50 20.60
N THR A 152 42.66 -24.58 19.65
CA THR A 152 43.91 -23.89 19.29
C THR A 152 43.91 -22.52 19.94
N THR A 153 44.94 -22.25 20.73
CA THR A 153 45.22 -21.02 21.47
C THR A 153 45.36 -19.82 20.52
N PRO A 154 44.60 -18.71 20.68
CA PRO A 154 44.77 -17.52 19.86
C PRO A 154 45.85 -16.60 20.45
N ASP A 155 46.93 -16.44 19.69
CA ASP A 155 47.95 -15.43 19.92
C ASP A 155 47.35 -14.03 19.66
N THR A 156 47.35 -13.19 20.69
CA THR A 156 46.51 -11.99 20.77
C THR A 156 47.33 -10.74 20.43
N THR A 157 47.55 -10.44 19.14
CA THR A 157 48.00 -9.08 18.71
C THR A 157 47.60 -8.70 17.27
N PHE A 158 46.54 -9.29 16.70
CA PHE A 158 45.96 -8.74 15.47
C PHE A 158 44.99 -7.59 15.81
N GLN A 159 45.48 -6.36 15.73
CA GLN A 159 44.63 -5.16 15.63
C GLN A 159 43.81 -5.26 14.33
N PRO A 160 42.49 -5.53 14.38
CA PRO A 160 41.70 -5.64 13.18
C PRO A 160 41.66 -4.26 12.52
N ARG A 161 42.31 -4.11 11.36
CA ARG A 161 42.20 -2.91 10.52
C ARG A 161 40.72 -2.71 10.21
N GLN A 162 40.07 -1.80 10.95
CA GLN A 162 38.70 -1.38 10.73
C GLN A 162 38.61 -0.68 9.38
N ARG A 163 38.44 -1.45 8.31
CA ARG A 163 38.08 -0.91 6.99
C ARG A 163 36.65 -0.39 7.11
N ARG A 164 36.51 0.88 7.50
CA ARG A 164 35.25 1.61 7.47
C ARG A 164 34.73 1.58 6.03
N ALA A 165 33.65 0.84 5.81
CA ALA A 165 32.97 0.81 4.53
C ALA A 165 32.37 2.20 4.28
N GLY A 166 32.92 2.91 3.29
CA GLY A 166 32.44 4.24 2.89
C GLY A 166 31.01 4.20 2.33
N PRO A 167 30.39 5.38 2.09
CA PRO A 167 29.01 5.49 1.63
C PRO A 167 28.71 4.75 0.31
N GLY A 168 29.72 4.42 -0.49
CA GLY A 168 29.57 3.58 -1.68
C GLY A 168 28.95 2.20 -1.41
N TRP A 169 29.14 1.64 -0.22
CA TRP A 169 28.49 0.37 0.17
C TRP A 169 27.00 0.53 0.50
N ALA A 170 26.52 1.75 0.76
CA ALA A 170 25.08 2.02 0.93
C ALA A 170 24.32 1.88 -0.39
N LEU A 171 24.98 2.00 -1.54
CA LEU A 171 24.35 1.77 -2.84
C LEU A 171 23.93 0.31 -3.05
N LEU A 172 24.53 -0.64 -2.32
CA LEU A 172 24.07 -2.04 -2.36
C LEU A 172 22.67 -2.24 -1.76
N SER A 173 22.23 -1.34 -0.87
CA SER A 173 20.83 -1.35 -0.38
C SER A 173 19.82 -0.99 -1.47
N VAL A 174 20.25 -0.33 -2.56
CA VAL A 174 19.37 -0.06 -3.71
C VAL A 174 19.05 -1.37 -4.44
N VAL A 175 20.04 -2.26 -4.59
CA VAL A 175 19.84 -3.54 -5.29
C VAL A 175 19.01 -4.50 -4.44
N ALA A 176 19.24 -4.52 -3.12
CA ALA A 176 18.51 -5.39 -2.23
C ALA A 176 18.27 -4.74 -0.86
N PRO A 177 16.99 -4.54 -0.46
CA PRO A 177 16.67 -4.01 0.86
C PRO A 177 17.26 -4.92 1.95
N GLY A 178 17.92 -4.31 2.93
CA GLY A 178 18.54 -4.98 4.08
C GLY A 178 20.02 -5.32 3.93
N ILE A 179 20.57 -5.44 2.71
CA ILE A 179 21.98 -5.87 2.51
C ILE A 179 22.98 -4.77 2.89
N GLY A 180 22.79 -3.52 2.44
CA GLY A 180 23.76 -2.45 2.68
C GLY A 180 23.95 -2.12 4.16
N ASN A 181 22.92 -2.30 5.00
CA ASN A 181 23.02 -2.04 6.44
C ASN A 181 23.91 -3.06 7.19
N ILE A 182 24.09 -4.27 6.66
CA ILE A 182 24.98 -5.29 7.25
C ILE A 182 26.44 -4.82 7.13
N PHE A 183 26.80 -4.21 6.00
CA PHE A 183 28.16 -3.75 5.74
C PHE A 183 28.53 -2.45 6.47
N VAL A 184 27.54 -1.65 6.88
CA VAL A 184 27.77 -0.40 7.63
C VAL A 184 27.95 -0.65 9.14
N GLN A 185 27.50 -1.80 9.67
CA GLN A 185 27.56 -2.12 11.10
C GLN A 185 28.73 -3.04 11.45
N THR A 186 29.96 -2.54 11.33
CA THR A 186 31.14 -3.11 12.00
C THR A 186 31.37 -2.38 13.33
N PRO A 187 31.76 -3.04 14.44
CA PRO A 187 32.36 -4.38 14.55
C PRO A 187 31.43 -5.52 14.98
N ARG A 188 30.18 -5.27 15.40
CA ARG A 188 29.22 -6.33 15.78
C ARG A 188 27.90 -6.16 15.02
N PRO A 189 27.68 -6.91 13.92
CA PRO A 189 26.41 -6.88 13.23
C PRO A 189 25.36 -7.56 14.13
N VAL A 190 24.46 -6.76 14.70
CA VAL A 190 23.27 -7.32 15.36
C VAL A 190 22.32 -7.78 14.26
N ILE A 191 22.37 -9.09 13.96
CA ILE A 191 21.47 -9.78 13.06
C ILE A 191 20.11 -9.91 13.78
N GLY A 192 19.39 -8.80 13.91
CA GLY A 192 18.02 -8.79 14.44
C GLY A 192 17.01 -9.28 13.39
N PHE A 193 15.74 -8.85 13.52
CA PHE A 193 14.63 -9.14 12.59
C PHE A 193 14.80 -8.65 11.13
N ARG A 194 16.00 -8.23 10.73
CA ARG A 194 16.26 -7.61 9.42
C ARG A 194 16.11 -8.57 8.23
N PRO A 195 16.58 -9.83 8.29
CA PRO A 195 16.35 -10.78 7.21
C PRO A 195 14.86 -11.03 6.97
N MET A 196 14.03 -10.99 8.02
CA MET A 196 12.58 -11.15 7.86
C MET A 196 11.94 -10.01 7.07
N VAL A 197 12.43 -8.76 7.22
CA VAL A 197 11.92 -7.63 6.44
C VAL A 197 12.25 -7.80 4.96
N THR A 198 13.48 -8.25 4.64
CA THR A 198 13.89 -8.54 3.26
C THR A 198 13.04 -9.66 2.65
N VAL A 199 12.90 -10.78 3.37
CA VAL A 199 12.05 -11.91 2.93
C VAL A 199 10.60 -11.47 2.75
N GLY A 200 10.06 -10.65 3.66
CA GLY A 200 8.71 -10.11 3.55
C GLY A 200 8.53 -9.17 2.36
N CYS A 201 9.51 -8.31 2.08
CA CYS A 201 9.48 -7.40 0.93
C CYS A 201 9.50 -8.15 -0.41
N TYR A 202 10.42 -9.10 -0.57
CA TYR A 202 10.48 -9.94 -1.77
C TYR A 202 9.26 -10.86 -1.88
N GLY A 203 8.76 -11.39 -0.76
CA GLY A 203 7.54 -12.18 -0.72
C GLY A 203 6.32 -11.39 -1.19
N LEU A 204 6.17 -10.13 -0.76
CA LEU A 204 5.10 -9.24 -1.23
C LEU A 204 5.22 -8.90 -2.72
N MET A 205 6.44 -8.65 -3.22
CA MET A 205 6.65 -8.44 -4.66
C MET A 205 6.28 -9.68 -5.48
N ALA A 206 6.80 -10.85 -5.09
CA ALA A 206 6.50 -12.12 -5.76
C ALA A 206 5.00 -12.42 -5.74
N TYR A 207 4.36 -12.29 -4.57
CA TYR A 207 2.92 -12.43 -4.42
C TYR A 207 2.15 -11.48 -5.35
N GLY A 208 2.54 -10.20 -5.39
CA GLY A 208 1.93 -9.23 -6.29
C GLY A 208 2.03 -9.67 -7.76
N LEU A 209 3.21 -10.10 -8.21
CA LEU A 209 3.41 -10.54 -9.60
C LEU A 209 2.55 -11.76 -9.96
N ILE A 210 2.42 -12.73 -9.05
CA ILE A 210 1.52 -13.88 -9.22
C ILE A 210 0.07 -13.41 -9.34
N GLN A 211 -0.39 -12.52 -8.46
CA GLN A 211 -1.75 -11.97 -8.50
C GLN A 211 -2.02 -11.20 -9.81
N ARG A 212 -1.02 -10.48 -10.34
CA ARG A 212 -1.14 -9.80 -11.63
C ARG A 212 -1.31 -10.77 -12.78
N GLN A 213 -0.57 -11.88 -12.77
CA GLN A 213 -0.69 -12.92 -13.78
C GLN A 213 -2.10 -13.55 -13.73
N GLN A 214 -2.55 -13.95 -12.55
CA GLN A 214 -3.89 -14.52 -12.36
C GLN A 214 -5.00 -13.54 -12.79
N SER A 215 -4.87 -12.26 -12.45
CA SER A 215 -5.80 -11.20 -12.88
C SER A 215 -5.93 -11.14 -14.42
N ARG A 216 -4.81 -11.22 -15.14
CA ARG A 216 -4.80 -11.25 -16.62
C ARG A 216 -5.44 -12.51 -17.19
N GLU A 217 -5.20 -13.66 -16.57
CA GLU A 217 -5.80 -14.94 -16.99
C GLU A 217 -7.33 -14.90 -16.84
N GLN A 218 -7.83 -14.41 -15.70
CA GLN A 218 -9.28 -14.23 -15.48
C GLN A 218 -9.89 -13.22 -16.45
N TYR A 219 -9.20 -12.13 -16.72
CA TYR A 219 -9.66 -11.14 -17.70
C TYR A 219 -9.70 -11.71 -19.13
N ARG A 220 -8.74 -12.57 -19.49
CA ARG A 220 -8.77 -13.26 -20.78
C ARG A 220 -9.95 -14.23 -20.88
N LEU A 221 -10.32 -14.91 -19.79
CA LEU A 221 -11.53 -15.75 -19.76
C LEU A 221 -12.79 -14.90 -19.94
N TYR A 222 -12.87 -13.74 -19.28
CA TYR A 222 -13.94 -12.76 -19.48
C TYR A 222 -14.08 -12.37 -20.96
N GLU A 223 -12.98 -12.06 -21.66
CA GLU A 223 -12.99 -11.71 -23.09
C GLU A 223 -13.45 -12.85 -24.02
N GLN A 224 -13.29 -14.11 -23.58
CA GLN A 224 -13.70 -15.29 -24.37
C GLN A 224 -15.19 -15.60 -24.23
N GLN A 225 -15.85 -15.15 -23.15
CA GLN A 225 -17.26 -15.42 -22.92
C GLN A 225 -18.14 -14.53 -23.81
N ARG A 226 -19.04 -15.15 -24.58
CA ARG A 226 -20.05 -14.42 -25.36
C ARG A 226 -21.25 -13.96 -24.51
N ASN A 227 -21.55 -14.69 -23.44
CA ASN A 227 -22.68 -14.39 -22.58
C ASN A 227 -22.26 -13.43 -21.46
N VAL A 228 -22.89 -12.26 -21.40
CA VAL A 228 -22.56 -11.21 -20.42
C VAL A 228 -22.76 -11.69 -18.98
N THR A 229 -23.81 -12.48 -18.71
CA THR A 229 -24.12 -12.99 -17.37
C THR A 229 -23.08 -13.99 -16.87
N GLU A 230 -22.51 -14.80 -17.78
CA GLU A 230 -21.45 -15.76 -17.44
C GLU A 230 -20.07 -15.09 -17.38
N ALA A 231 -19.90 -13.95 -18.06
CA ALA A 231 -18.67 -13.18 -18.08
C ALA A 231 -18.45 -12.38 -16.78
N GLU A 232 -19.54 -11.87 -16.17
CA GLU A 232 -19.50 -11.03 -14.96
C GLU A 232 -18.61 -11.56 -13.82
N PRO A 233 -18.69 -12.84 -13.39
CA PRO A 233 -17.85 -13.33 -12.30
C PRO A 233 -16.34 -13.31 -12.63
N TYR A 234 -15.97 -13.57 -13.89
CA TYR A 234 -14.57 -13.51 -14.33
C TYR A 234 -14.01 -12.09 -14.27
N TYR A 235 -14.84 -11.11 -14.64
CA TYR A 235 -14.47 -9.69 -14.54
C TYR A 235 -14.28 -9.26 -13.09
N ASP A 236 -15.21 -9.60 -12.21
CA ASP A 236 -15.12 -9.27 -10.78
C ASP A 236 -13.89 -9.92 -10.13
N GLN A 237 -13.63 -11.19 -10.46
CA GLN A 237 -12.45 -11.89 -9.96
C GLN A 237 -11.15 -11.27 -10.49
N ALA A 238 -11.09 -10.93 -11.78
CA ALA A 238 -9.94 -10.24 -12.38
C ALA A 238 -9.64 -8.91 -11.67
N ASN A 239 -10.68 -8.13 -11.34
CA ASN A 239 -10.56 -6.87 -10.62
C ASN A 239 -10.07 -7.06 -9.18
N GLN A 240 -10.62 -8.04 -8.45
CA GLN A 240 -10.17 -8.33 -7.08
C GLN A 240 -8.68 -8.73 -7.04
N LEU A 241 -8.25 -9.60 -7.96
CA LEU A 241 -6.85 -10.01 -8.07
C LEU A 241 -5.96 -8.82 -8.44
N HIS A 242 -6.43 -7.92 -9.32
CA HIS A 242 -5.71 -6.70 -9.68
C HIS A 242 -5.51 -5.76 -8.48
N GLN A 243 -6.56 -5.57 -7.67
CA GLN A 243 -6.48 -4.76 -6.45
C GLN A 243 -5.47 -5.35 -5.46
N ARG A 244 -5.46 -6.68 -5.26
CA ARG A 244 -4.48 -7.37 -4.40
C ARG A 244 -3.05 -7.18 -4.90
N TYR A 245 -2.81 -7.33 -6.21
CA TYR A 245 -1.53 -7.01 -6.83
C TYR A 245 -1.07 -5.58 -6.51
N TYR A 246 -1.97 -4.61 -6.69
CA TYR A 246 -1.67 -3.20 -6.50
C TYR A 246 -1.32 -2.86 -5.05
N ILE A 247 -2.08 -3.40 -4.09
CA ILE A 247 -1.81 -3.23 -2.66
C ILE A 247 -0.47 -3.87 -2.29
N ALA A 248 -0.22 -5.12 -2.70
CA ALA A 248 1.00 -5.84 -2.36
C ALA A 248 2.26 -5.17 -2.93
N THR A 249 2.24 -4.77 -4.20
CA THR A 249 3.39 -4.11 -4.84
C THR A 249 3.68 -2.73 -4.28
N ARG A 250 2.65 -1.94 -3.95
CA ARG A 250 2.84 -0.64 -3.29
C ARG A 250 3.38 -0.78 -1.87
N ALA A 251 2.85 -1.72 -1.10
CA ALA A 251 3.37 -2.01 0.23
C ALA A 251 4.87 -2.40 0.17
N ALA A 252 5.24 -3.28 -0.77
CA ALA A 252 6.64 -3.64 -0.97
C ALA A 252 7.51 -2.44 -1.36
N ALA A 253 7.03 -1.58 -2.27
CA ALA A 253 7.75 -0.38 -2.70
C ALA A 253 7.98 0.61 -1.54
N VAL A 254 7.00 0.80 -0.66
CA VAL A 254 7.14 1.66 0.53
C VAL A 254 8.18 1.09 1.50
N VAL A 255 8.14 -0.22 1.78
CA VAL A 255 9.13 -0.89 2.63
C VAL A 255 10.54 -0.73 2.05
N TRP A 256 10.69 -0.96 0.74
CA TRP A 256 11.96 -0.82 0.04
C TRP A 256 12.50 0.61 0.08
N ALA A 257 11.68 1.61 -0.25
CA ALA A 257 12.08 3.01 -0.21
C ALA A 257 12.49 3.46 1.20
N THR A 258 11.76 3.00 2.22
CA THR A 258 12.07 3.32 3.62
C THR A 258 13.43 2.76 4.03
N ASP A 259 13.76 1.52 3.65
CA ASP A 259 15.07 0.92 3.94
C ASP A 259 16.22 1.68 3.24
N VAL A 260 16.05 2.04 1.97
CA VAL A 260 17.04 2.83 1.21
C VAL A 260 17.30 4.19 1.86
N VAL A 261 16.24 4.91 2.25
CA VAL A 261 16.38 6.22 2.91
C VAL A 261 17.07 6.09 4.27
N LEU A 262 16.68 5.10 5.09
CA LEU A 262 17.31 4.89 6.40
C LEU A 262 18.78 4.49 6.31
N THR A 263 19.12 3.63 5.34
CA THR A 263 20.52 3.21 5.11
C THR A 263 21.37 4.35 4.59
N PHE A 264 20.83 5.18 3.68
CA PHE A 264 21.50 6.40 3.23
C PHE A 264 21.76 7.38 4.38
N LEU A 265 20.74 7.70 5.19
CA LEU A 265 20.88 8.59 6.35
C LEU A 265 21.91 8.08 7.36
N ARG A 266 21.97 6.76 7.59
CA ARG A 266 23.00 6.13 8.43
C ARG A 266 24.39 6.24 7.80
N GLY A 267 24.52 6.01 6.50
CA GLY A 267 25.77 6.17 5.77
C GLY A 267 26.34 7.58 5.87
N VAL A 268 25.50 8.61 5.64
CA VAL A 268 25.89 10.02 5.78
C VAL A 268 26.33 10.35 7.21
N ARG A 269 25.63 9.81 8.22
CA ARG A 269 26.01 10.00 9.64
C ARG A 269 27.33 9.32 9.98
N ASN A 270 27.58 8.12 9.49
CA ASN A 270 28.82 7.39 9.73
C ASN A 270 30.05 8.05 9.07
N ASN A 271 29.81 8.80 7.99
CA ASN A 271 30.87 9.52 7.27
C ASN A 271 31.27 10.85 7.91
N ARG A 272 30.43 11.39 8.80
CA ARG A 272 30.85 12.50 9.66
C ARG A 272 31.88 11.92 10.62
N ARG A 273 33.16 12.24 10.41
CA ARG A 273 34.24 11.89 11.34
C ARG A 273 33.76 12.28 12.74
N PRO A 274 33.95 11.43 13.77
CA PRO A 274 33.80 11.91 15.13
C PRO A 274 34.68 13.15 15.23
N ALA A 275 34.10 14.29 15.63
CA ALA A 275 34.89 15.47 15.92
C ALA A 275 36.03 15.05 16.86
N PRO A 276 37.24 15.63 16.74
CA PRO A 276 38.34 15.33 17.65
C PRO A 276 37.81 15.35 19.07
N GLY A 277 37.83 14.18 19.70
CA GLY A 277 36.98 13.88 20.83
C GLY A 277 37.78 13.13 21.87
N VAL A 278 37.74 13.64 23.10
CA VAL A 278 38.39 13.02 24.24
C VAL A 278 37.51 11.87 24.69
N SER A 279 37.99 10.63 24.54
CA SER A 279 37.30 9.45 25.10
C SER A 279 38.02 8.99 26.35
N TRP A 280 37.24 8.70 27.39
CA TRP A 280 37.71 8.22 28.69
C TRP A 280 37.13 6.83 28.90
N HIS A 281 38.02 5.85 29.10
CA HIS A 281 37.64 4.47 29.38
C HIS A 281 38.14 4.11 30.78
N PRO A 282 37.24 3.87 31.74
CA PRO A 282 37.65 3.28 33.02
C PRO A 282 38.11 1.84 32.76
N GLY A 283 39.25 1.47 33.33
CA GLY A 283 39.87 0.16 33.21
C GLY A 283 40.41 -0.34 34.54
N TRP A 284 40.82 -1.61 34.56
CA TRP A 284 41.48 -2.24 35.70
C TRP A 284 42.80 -2.82 35.22
N GLN A 285 43.91 -2.42 35.82
CA GLN A 285 45.24 -2.92 35.47
C GLN A 285 46.03 -3.18 36.76
N ALA A 286 46.55 -4.41 36.90
CA ALA A 286 47.32 -4.85 38.06
C ALA A 286 46.63 -4.62 39.43
N GLY A 287 45.31 -4.81 39.50
CA GLY A 287 44.58 -4.65 40.76
C GLY A 287 44.30 -3.19 41.16
N GLN A 288 44.51 -2.23 40.26
CA GLN A 288 44.20 -0.82 40.48
C GLN A 288 43.20 -0.29 39.44
N PRO A 289 42.26 0.59 39.82
CA PRO A 289 41.41 1.31 38.88
C PRO A 289 42.28 2.31 38.10
N THR A 290 42.23 2.23 36.78
CA THR A 290 42.95 3.13 35.86
C THR A 290 41.96 3.82 34.93
N VAL A 291 42.29 5.01 34.46
CA VAL A 291 41.51 5.73 33.43
C VAL A 291 42.44 6.01 32.27
N VAL A 292 42.11 5.47 31.09
CA VAL A 292 42.86 5.73 29.86
C VAL A 292 42.17 6.85 29.10
N LEU A 293 42.90 7.94 28.89
CA LEU A 293 42.50 9.06 28.04
C LEU A 293 43.04 8.84 26.63
N HIS A 294 42.15 8.62 25.68
CA HIS A 294 42.50 8.57 24.27
C HIS A 294 42.15 9.89 23.60
N TYR A 295 43.18 10.56 23.07
CA TYR A 295 43.06 11.75 22.22
C TYR A 295 43.27 11.34 20.76
N SER A 296 42.33 11.70 19.89
CA SER A 296 42.47 11.52 18.44
C SER A 296 42.41 12.88 17.75
N PHE A 297 43.50 13.27 17.11
CA PHE A 297 43.62 14.48 16.29
C PHE A 297 43.13 14.23 14.86
#